data_AF-A0A815WBH2-F1
#
_entry.id   AF-A0A815WBH2-F1
#
_cell.length_a   1.000
_cell.length_b   1.000
_cell.length_c   1.000
_cell.angle_alpha   90.00
_cell.angle_beta   90.00
_cell.angle_gamma   90.00
#
_symmetry.space_group_name_H-M   'P 1'
#
loop_
_entity.id
_entity.type
_entity.pdbx_description
1 polymer ?
#
loop_
_entity_poly.entity_id
_entity_poly.type
_entity_poly.pdbx_seq_one_letter_code
_entity_poly.pdbx_strand_id
1 'polypeptide(L)'
;MIIGILSIQMAGAAYCPLSPRDPVDRLKTLIKQTNSRLVFVQSMTQHLFAFAPLLINIDDYLRMDCQVNYYNEDHLSCVPVTPDNLAYVIFTSGSTGTP
;
A
#
# COMPACT_ATOMS: atom_id res chain seq x y z
N MET A 1 -3.01 8.57 -4.08
CA MET A 1 -2.58 7.39 -4.87
C MET A 1 -1.10 7.47 -5.24
N ILE A 2 -0.66 8.47 -6.03
CA ILE A 2 0.74 8.56 -6.49
C ILE A 2 1.76 8.54 -5.34
N ILE A 3 1.54 9.35 -4.30
CA ILE A 3 2.40 9.36 -3.11
C ILE A 3 2.53 7.96 -2.50
N GLY A 4 1.41 7.26 -2.27
CA GLY A 4 1.44 5.90 -1.72
C GLY A 4 2.19 4.89 -2.60
N ILE A 5 2.04 4.95 -3.92
CA ILE A 5 2.78 4.07 -4.85
C ILE A 5 4.29 4.33 -4.72
N LEU A 6 4.70 5.59 -4.81
CA LEU A 6 6.11 5.96 -4.73
C LEU A 6 6.70 5.64 -3.36
N SER A 7 5.97 5.89 -2.27
CA SER A 7 6.42 5.55 -0.91
C SER A 7 6.66 4.04 -0.75
N ILE A 8 5.79 3.19 -1.30
CA ILE A 8 5.94 1.73 -1.27
C ILE A 8 7.18 1.30 -2.08
N GLN A 9 7.37 1.87 -3.27
CA GLN A 9 8.50 1.55 -4.14
C GLN A 9 9.83 2.04 -3.56
N MET A 10 9.86 3.22 -2.95
CA MET A 10 11.05 3.76 -2.26
C MET A 10 11.43 2.91 -1.04
N ALA A 11 10.48 2.21 -0.43
CA ALA A 11 10.72 1.21 0.61
C ALA A 11 11.17 -0.16 0.05
N GLY A 12 11.33 -0.29 -1.26
CA GLY A 12 11.71 -1.54 -1.93
C GLY A 12 10.60 -2.61 -1.98
N ALA A 13 9.35 -2.22 -1.78
CA ALA A 13 8.20 -3.12 -1.77
C ALA A 13 7.37 -3.01 -3.07
N ALA A 14 6.57 -4.04 -3.32
CA ALA A 14 5.58 -4.06 -4.39
C ALA A 14 4.21 -3.59 -3.86
N TYR A 15 3.43 -2.88 -4.69
CA TYR A 15 2.07 -2.51 -4.33
C TYR A 15 1.02 -3.37 -5.05
N CYS A 16 -0.13 -3.58 -4.41
CA CYS A 16 -1.32 -4.14 -5.03
C CYS A 16 -2.44 -3.10 -4.94
N PRO A 17 -2.98 -2.59 -6.07
CA PRO A 17 -4.08 -1.65 -6.02
C PRO A 17 -5.35 -2.36 -5.54
N LEU A 18 -6.05 -1.74 -4.59
CA LEU A 18 -7.32 -2.22 -4.06
C LEU A 18 -8.40 -1.18 -4.36
N SER A 19 -9.56 -1.63 -4.83
CA SER A 19 -10.69 -0.77 -5.14
C SER A 19 -11.61 -0.64 -3.92
N PRO A 20 -11.91 0.57 -3.42
CA PRO A 20 -12.89 0.78 -2.36
C PRO A 20 -14.32 0.37 -2.73
N ARG A 21 -14.57 0.12 -4.02
CA ARG A 21 -15.87 -0.36 -4.52
C ARG A 21 -15.99 -1.89 -4.44
N ASP A 22 -14.89 -2.58 -4.17
CA ASP A 22 -14.90 -4.04 -4.03
C ASP A 22 -15.56 -4.44 -2.71
N PRO A 23 -16.29 -5.57 -2.67
CA PRO A 23 -16.81 -6.10 -1.42
C PRO A 23 -15.69 -6.36 -0.40
N VAL A 24 -15.97 -6.14 0.88
CA VAL A 24 -15.00 -6.34 1.98
C VAL A 24 -14.38 -7.74 1.96
N ASP A 25 -15.15 -8.77 1.63
CA ASP A 25 -14.63 -10.15 1.57
C ASP A 25 -13.65 -10.35 0.40
N ARG A 26 -13.84 -9.65 -0.72
CA ARG A 26 -12.86 -9.63 -1.82
C ARG A 26 -11.57 -8.95 -1.36
N LEU A 27 -11.67 -7.82 -0.67
CA LEU A 27 -10.50 -7.11 -0.13
C LEU A 27 -9.70 -7.99 0.85
N LYS A 28 -10.39 -8.76 1.72
CA LYS A 28 -9.76 -9.75 2.61
C LYS A 28 -9.01 -10.83 1.83
N THR A 29 -9.64 -11.39 0.80
CA THR A 29 -9.03 -12.41 -0.05
C THR A 29 -7.76 -11.88 -0.72
N LEU A 30 -7.82 -10.69 -1.32
CA LEU A 30 -6.67 -10.08 -1.98
C LEU A 30 -5.51 -9.85 -1.01
N ILE A 31 -5.78 -9.25 0.16
CA ILE A 31 -4.76 -9.02 1.20
C ILE A 31 -4.14 -10.35 1.68
N LYS A 32 -4.95 -11.41 1.79
CA LYS A 32 -4.48 -12.74 2.18
C LYS A 32 -3.61 -13.38 1.07
N GLN A 33 -4.03 -13.29 -0.19
CA GLN A 33 -3.28 -13.85 -1.33
C GLN A 33 -1.93 -13.16 -1.53
N THR A 34 -1.86 -11.84 -1.34
CA THR A 34 -0.59 -11.10 -1.43
C THR A 34 0.28 -11.23 -0.18
N ASN A 35 -0.24 -11.82 0.90
CA ASN A 35 0.39 -11.82 2.22
C ASN A 35 0.78 -10.41 2.68
N SER A 36 -0.03 -9.40 2.29
CA SER A 36 0.25 -8.00 2.60
C SER A 36 0.08 -7.74 4.09
N ARG A 37 1.12 -7.19 4.71
CA ARG A 37 1.12 -6.84 6.14
C ARG A 37 0.61 -5.42 6.41
N LEU A 38 0.50 -4.60 5.38
CA LEU A 38 0.23 -3.17 5.48
C LEU A 38 -0.67 -2.73 4.32
N VAL A 39 -1.64 -1.86 4.62
CA VAL A 39 -2.49 -1.21 3.62
C VAL A 39 -2.39 0.31 3.76
N PHE A 40 -2.08 1.00 2.66
CA PHE A 40 -2.18 2.45 2.55
C PHE A 40 -3.65 2.81 2.28
N VAL A 41 -4.21 3.71 3.08
CA VAL A 41 -5.63 4.13 3.01
C VAL A 41 -5.75 5.65 3.07
N GLN A 42 -6.95 6.16 2.82
CA GLN A 42 -7.33 7.54 3.09
C GLN A 42 -8.39 7.54 4.18
N SER A 43 -8.59 8.68 4.85
CA SER A 43 -9.55 8.79 5.96
C SER A 43 -10.95 8.31 5.55
N MET A 44 -11.37 8.58 4.31
CA MET A 44 -12.70 8.18 3.80
C MET A 44 -12.86 6.66 3.63
N THR A 45 -11.78 5.93 3.36
CA THR A 45 -11.83 4.48 3.01
C THR A 45 -11.26 3.58 4.09
N GLN A 46 -10.61 4.14 5.12
CA GLN A 46 -9.96 3.42 6.21
C GLN A 46 -10.88 2.39 6.89
N HIS A 47 -12.16 2.73 7.08
CA HIS A 47 -13.14 1.85 7.71
C HIS A 47 -13.33 0.51 6.98
N LEU A 48 -13.11 0.46 5.66
CA LEU A 48 -13.22 -0.76 4.86
C LEU A 48 -12.12 -1.77 5.18
N PHE A 49 -11.01 -1.33 5.77
CA PHE A 49 -9.80 -2.13 6.00
C PHE A 49 -9.52 -2.37 7.47
N ALA A 50 -10.49 -2.21 8.37
CA ALA A 50 -10.34 -2.42 9.82
C ALA A 50 -9.84 -3.83 10.20
N PHE A 51 -9.91 -4.79 9.27
CA PHE A 51 -9.40 -6.16 9.44
C PHE A 51 -7.92 -6.33 9.04
N ALA A 52 -7.31 -5.33 8.39
CA ALA A 52 -5.92 -5.42 7.95
C ALA A 52 -4.96 -5.32 9.15
N PRO A 53 -3.78 -5.97 9.10
CA PRO A 53 -2.87 -5.98 10.24
C PRO A 53 -2.32 -4.60 10.62
N LEU A 54 -2.08 -3.75 9.61
CA LEU A 54 -1.58 -2.39 9.79
C LEU A 54 -2.15 -1.48 8.70
N LEU A 55 -2.61 -0.30 9.12
CA LEU A 55 -3.14 0.74 8.24
C LEU A 55 -2.26 1.98 8.32
N ILE A 56 -1.87 2.51 7.16
CA ILE A 56 -1.25 3.83 7.04
C ILE A 56 -2.26 4.75 6.36
N ASN A 57 -2.79 5.73 7.10
CA ASN A 57 -3.65 6.76 6.53
C ASN A 57 -2.80 7.90 5.97
N ILE A 58 -2.79 8.04 4.65
CA ILE A 58 -1.99 9.04 3.94
C ILE A 58 -2.42 10.47 4.33
N ASP A 59 -3.69 10.69 4.62
CA ASP A 59 -4.21 12.03 4.90
C ASP A 59 -3.66 12.60 6.22
N ASP A 60 -3.26 11.73 7.16
CA ASP A 60 -2.67 12.15 8.45
C ASP A 60 -1.28 12.75 8.22
N TYR A 61 -0.51 12.19 7.29
CA TYR A 61 0.81 12.67 6.90
C TYR A 61 0.75 13.93 6.01
N LEU A 62 -0.33 14.13 5.26
CA LEU A 62 -0.54 15.33 4.47
C LEU A 62 -1.00 16.53 5.32
N ARG A 63 -1.64 16.27 6.46
CA ARG A 63 -2.11 17.30 7.39
C ARG A 63 -1.09 17.69 8.45
N MET A 64 -0.10 16.84 8.72
CA MET A 64 1.07 17.27 9.49
C MET A 64 1.76 18.37 8.70
N ASP A 65 1.74 19.61 9.24
CA ASP A 65 2.61 20.67 8.75
C ASP A 65 4.01 20.09 8.61
N CYS A 66 4.61 20.23 7.43
CA CYS A 66 5.89 19.64 7.05
C CYS A 66 7.08 20.24 7.83
N GLN A 67 7.00 20.36 9.16
CA GLN A 67 8.13 20.20 10.07
C GLN A 67 8.41 18.72 10.32
N VAL A 68 8.22 17.89 9.29
CA VAL A 68 9.09 16.75 9.10
C VAL A 68 10.46 17.39 8.94
N ASN A 69 11.16 17.57 10.07
CA ASN A 69 12.61 17.75 10.11
C ASN A 69 13.12 16.89 8.98
N TYR A 70 13.78 17.52 8.00
CA TYR A 70 14.55 16.82 6.97
C TYR A 70 15.02 15.53 7.60
N TYR A 71 14.38 14.40 7.26
CA TYR A 71 14.89 13.11 7.72
C TYR A 71 16.31 13.18 7.20
N ASN A 72 17.29 13.32 8.12
CA ASN A 72 18.68 13.63 7.77
C ASN A 72 18.97 12.83 6.51
N GLU A 73 19.40 13.47 5.43
CA GLU A 73 19.55 12.78 4.14
C GLU A 73 20.45 11.53 4.30
N ASP A 74 21.29 11.53 5.33
CA ASP A 74 22.07 10.43 5.89
C ASP A 74 21.28 9.19 6.40
N HIS A 75 19.95 9.23 6.50
CA HIS A 75 19.07 8.15 6.98
C HIS A 75 18.11 7.63 5.90
N LEU A 76 18.18 8.18 4.68
CA LEU A 76 17.62 7.50 3.51
C LEU A 76 18.52 6.30 3.19
N SER A 77 18.41 5.26 4.02
CA SER A 77 18.99 3.96 3.74
C SER A 77 18.35 3.46 2.45
N CYS A 78 19.05 3.62 1.33
CA CYS A 78 18.62 3.07 0.06
C CYS A 78 18.42 1.56 0.24
N VAL A 79 17.16 1.12 0.24
CA VAL A 79 16.85 -0.31 0.24
C VAL A 79 17.43 -0.87 -1.06
N PRO A 80 18.34 -1.86 -1.00
CA PRO A 80 18.92 -2.42 -2.22
C PRO A 80 17.82 -3.11 -3.02
N VAL A 81 17.59 -2.63 -4.23
CA VAL A 81 16.60 -3.15 -5.18
C VAL A 81 17.28 -3.49 -6.50
N THR A 82 16.71 -4.46 -7.21
CA THR A 82 17.16 -4.96 -8.51
C THR A 82 15.99 -4.93 -9.49
N PRO A 83 16.24 -4.95 -10.81
CA PRO A 83 15.18 -5.02 -11.81
C PRO A 83 14.27 -6.25 -11.69
N ASP A 84 14.73 -7.32 -11.04
CA ASP A 84 13.96 -8.56 -10.84
C ASP A 84 13.01 -8.49 -9.63
N ASN A 85 13.06 -7.44 -8.81
CA ASN A 85 12.12 -7.27 -7.71
C ASN A 85 10.72 -6.87 -8.22
N LEU A 86 9.69 -7.40 -7.55
CA LEU A 86 8.30 -7.06 -7.87
C LEU A 86 8.05 -5.57 -7.67
N ALA A 87 7.49 -4.92 -8.69
CA ALA A 87 7.04 -3.53 -8.59
C ALA A 87 5.55 -3.43 -8.19
N TYR A 88 4.72 -4.33 -8.71
CA TYR A 88 3.30 -4.39 -8.41
C TYR A 88 2.69 -5.77 -8.66
N VAL A 89 1.51 -6.00 -8.08
CA VAL A 89 0.65 -7.15 -8.37
C VAL A 89 -0.73 -6.61 -8.75
N ILE A 90 -1.27 -7.02 -9.90
CA ILE A 90 -2.60 -6.63 -10.35
C ILE A 90 -3.42 -7.90 -10.58
N PHE A 91 -4.53 -8.03 -9.87
CA PHE A 91 -5.47 -9.12 -10.03
C PHE A 91 -6.43 -8.81 -11.17
N THR A 92 -6.51 -9.71 -12.14
CA THR A 92 -7.49 -9.66 -13.24
C THR A 92 -8.68 -10.55 -12.89
N SER A 93 -9.81 -10.45 -13.60
CA SER A 93 -11.06 -11.13 -13.24
C SER A 93 -11.00 -12.67 -13.20
N GLY A 94 -9.93 -13.30 -13.73
CA GLY A 94 -9.68 -14.74 -13.62
C GLY A 94 -10.77 -15.61 -14.26
N SER A 95 -10.41 -16.44 -15.24
CA SER A 95 -11.39 -17.29 -15.94
C SER A 95 -12.13 -18.30 -15.04
N THR A 96 -11.61 -18.59 -13.84
CA THR A 96 -12.14 -19.58 -12.89
C THR A 96 -13.01 -18.97 -11.78
N GLY A 97 -13.37 -17.68 -11.88
CA GLY A 97 -14.32 -17.04 -10.96
C GLY A 97 -13.72 -16.58 -9.63
N THR A 98 -12.45 -16.88 -9.36
CA THR A 98 -11.66 -16.26 -8.29
C THR A 98 -10.33 -15.80 -8.88
N PRO A 99 -10.04 -14.50 -8.86
CA PRO A 99 -8.67 -14.00 -8.87
C PRO A 99 -7.97 -14.36 -7.57
#